data_AF-A0A1I8MN19-F1
#
_entry.id   AF-A0A1I8MN19-F1
#
_cell.length_a   1.000
_cell.length_b   1.000
_cell.length_c   1.000
_cell.angle_alpha   90.00
_cell.angle_beta   90.00
_cell.angle_gamma   90.00
#
_symmetry.space_group_name_H-M   'P 1'
#
loop_
_entity.id
_entity.type
_entity.pdbx_description
1 polymer ?
#
loop_
_entity_poly.entity_id
_entity_poly.type
_entity_poly.pdbx_seq_one_letter_code
_entity_poly.pdbx_strand_id
1 'polypeptide(L)'
;MGIPKFPMHNVHFYKSMKNVAIAVVLALSASTAFNVLHNMPRKHKYANFYTNYDPMVSFYRMMEGGYLDSCPPLKAAAPTPKK
;
A
#
# COMPACT_ATOMS: atom_id res chain seq x y z
N MET A 1 48.85 -35.33 19.37
CA MET A 1 47.77 -34.58 18.70
C MET A 1 48.41 -33.51 17.83
N GLY A 2 48.15 -33.52 16.51
CA GLY A 2 48.75 -32.56 15.57
C GLY A 2 47.98 -31.23 15.51
N ILE A 3 48.68 -30.14 15.17
CA ILE A 3 48.12 -28.80 15.05
C ILE A 3 47.13 -28.75 13.86
N PRO A 4 45.90 -28.23 14.04
CA PRO A 4 44.92 -28.15 12.95
C PRO A 4 45.37 -27.19 11.84
N LYS A 5 45.14 -27.57 10.58
CA LYS A 5 45.52 -26.78 9.40
C LYS A 5 44.46 -25.72 9.09
N PHE A 6 44.85 -24.45 9.12
CA PHE A 6 43.98 -23.32 8.77
C PHE A 6 43.85 -23.14 7.25
N PRO A 7 42.67 -22.74 6.75
CA PRO A 7 42.50 -22.39 5.36
C PRO A 7 43.19 -21.04 5.07
N MET A 8 44.22 -21.04 4.20
CA MET A 8 44.98 -19.83 3.87
C MET A 8 44.58 -19.18 2.54
N HIS A 9 43.92 -19.91 1.64
CA HIS A 9 43.56 -19.41 0.30
C HIS A 9 42.05 -19.18 0.17
N ASN A 10 41.64 -18.25 -0.70
CA ASN A 10 40.24 -17.97 -1.07
C ASN A 10 39.28 -17.52 0.06
N VAL A 11 39.78 -17.32 1.28
CA VAL A 11 39.00 -16.86 2.44
C VAL A 11 38.23 -15.56 2.17
N HIS A 12 38.86 -14.59 1.51
CA HIS A 12 38.21 -13.33 1.13
C HIS A 12 37.15 -13.53 0.04
N PHE A 13 37.43 -14.37 -0.97
CA PHE A 13 36.49 -14.66 -2.03
C PHE A 13 35.21 -15.31 -1.49
N TYR A 14 35.33 -16.33 -0.65
CA TYR A 14 34.17 -16.98 -0.02
C TYR A 14 33.39 -16.02 0.88
N LYS A 15 34.08 -15.16 1.63
CA LYS A 15 33.43 -14.14 2.46
C LYS A 15 32.63 -13.16 1.59
N SER A 16 33.21 -12.66 0.51
CA SER A 16 32.53 -11.75 -0.43
C SER A 16 31.33 -12.42 -1.10
N MET A 17 31.47 -13.66 -1.56
CA MET A 17 30.36 -14.40 -2.17
C MET A 17 29.20 -14.64 -1.21
N LYS A 18 29.50 -14.94 0.07
CA LYS A 18 28.46 -15.04 1.10
C LYS A 18 27.74 -13.71 1.32
N ASN A 19 28.48 -12.60 1.36
CA ASN A 19 27.87 -11.28 1.51
C ASN A 19 26.96 -10.93 0.32
N VAL A 20 27.41 -11.22 -0.90
CA VAL A 20 26.60 -11.02 -2.12
C VAL A 20 25.33 -11.86 -2.07
N ALA A 21 25.42 -13.13 -1.69
CA ALA A 21 24.25 -14.01 -1.56
C ALA A 21 23.24 -13.45 -0.53
N ILE A 22 23.72 -12.99 0.63
CA ILE A 22 22.87 -12.36 1.65
C ILE A 22 22.23 -11.07 1.12
N ALA A 23 22.99 -10.23 0.41
CA ALA A 23 22.48 -8.99 -0.16
C ALA A 23 21.36 -9.24 -1.17
N VAL A 24 21.49 -10.26 -2.03
CA VAL A 24 20.44 -10.65 -2.99
C VAL A 24 19.18 -11.10 -2.25
N VAL A 25 19.31 -11.94 -1.22
CA VAL A 25 18.17 -12.40 -0.42
C VAL A 25 17.46 -11.23 0.26
N LEU A 26 18.22 -10.29 0.83
CA LEU A 26 17.67 -9.09 1.46
C LEU A 26 16.97 -8.16 0.46
N ALA A 27 17.52 -7.99 -0.74
CA ALA A 27 16.90 -7.17 -1.77
C ALA A 27 15.56 -7.75 -2.23
N LEU A 28 15.51 -9.07 -2.48
CA LEU A 28 14.29 -9.76 -2.87
C LEU A 28 13.24 -9.75 -1.76
N SER A 29 13.67 -9.95 -0.51
CA SER A 29 12.74 -9.94 0.63
C SER A 29 12.17 -8.55 0.87
N ALA A 30 12.97 -7.48 0.76
CA ALA A 30 12.50 -6.11 0.90
C ALA A 30 11.46 -5.73 -0.17
N SER A 31 11.73 -6.07 -1.44
CA SER A 31 10.79 -5.85 -2.54
C SER A 31 9.47 -6.60 -2.33
N THR A 32 9.57 -7.87 -1.94
CA THR A 32 8.39 -8.71 -1.67
C THR A 32 7.59 -8.18 -0.48
N ALA A 33 8.26 -7.79 0.60
CA ALA A 33 7.62 -7.22 1.78
C ALA A 33 6.87 -5.94 1.44
N PHE A 34 7.46 -5.03 0.67
CA PHE A 34 6.77 -3.81 0.24
C PHE A 34 5.55 -4.11 -0.63
N ASN A 35 5.68 -5.06 -1.57
CA ASN A 35 4.56 -5.43 -2.43
C ASN A 35 3.38 -6.02 -1.63
N VAL A 36 3.66 -6.94 -0.71
CA VAL A 36 2.64 -7.63 0.08
C VAL A 36 2.04 -6.72 1.15
N LEU A 37 2.86 -5.97 1.88
CA LEU A 37 2.41 -5.18 3.03
C LEU A 37 1.86 -3.80 2.64
N HIS A 38 2.22 -3.27 1.47
CA HIS A 38 1.83 -1.93 1.07
C HIS A 38 0.99 -1.90 -0.21
N ASN A 39 1.46 -2.54 -1.28
CA ASN A 39 0.79 -2.43 -2.58
C ASN A 39 -0.47 -3.28 -2.66
N MET A 40 -0.40 -4.54 -2.25
CA MET A 40 -1.56 -5.45 -2.23
C MET A 40 -2.73 -4.93 -1.38
N PRO A 41 -2.56 -4.53 -0.10
CA PRO A 41 -3.69 -4.05 0.69
C PRO A 41 -4.32 -2.79 0.12
N ARG A 42 -3.54 -1.91 -0.53
CA ARG A 42 -4.11 -0.78 -1.26
C ARG A 42 -5.03 -1.25 -2.39
N LYS A 43 -4.56 -2.16 -3.24
CA LYS A 43 -5.37 -2.73 -4.34
C LYS A 43 -6.64 -3.41 -3.81
N HIS A 44 -6.52 -4.20 -2.74
CA HIS A 44 -7.68 -4.85 -2.11
C HIS A 44 -8.68 -3.85 -1.54
N LYS A 45 -8.23 -2.76 -0.89
CA LYS A 45 -9.14 -1.72 -0.37
C LYS A 45 -9.96 -1.09 -1.48
N TYR A 46 -9.34 -0.74 -2.61
CA TYR A 46 -10.06 -0.19 -3.77
C TYR A 46 -11.02 -1.22 -4.37
N ALA A 47 -10.57 -2.45 -4.57
CA ALA A 47 -11.43 -3.52 -5.11
C ALA A 47 -12.66 -3.75 -4.21
N ASN A 48 -12.45 -3.85 -2.90
CA ASN A 48 -13.51 -4.06 -1.92
C ASN A 48 -14.49 -2.87 -1.87
N PHE A 49 -13.99 -1.63 -1.96
CA PHE A 49 -14.83 -0.44 -2.01
C PHE A 49 -15.80 -0.52 -3.19
N TYR A 50 -15.29 -0.83 -4.39
CA TYR A 50 -16.10 -0.85 -5.61
C TYR A 50 -16.94 -2.11 -5.82
N THR A 51 -16.73 -3.17 -5.02
CA THR A 51 -17.49 -4.43 -5.19
C THR A 51 -18.99 -4.23 -4.97
N ASN A 52 -19.38 -3.37 -4.03
CA ASN A 52 -20.78 -3.09 -3.70
C ASN A 52 -21.09 -1.58 -3.72
N TYR A 53 -20.28 -0.79 -4.41
CA TYR A 53 -20.46 0.66 -4.46
C TYR A 53 -21.63 1.02 -5.37
N ASP A 54 -22.69 1.61 -4.80
CA ASP A 54 -23.76 2.24 -5.57
C ASP A 54 -23.49 3.76 -5.68
N PRO A 55 -23.20 4.27 -6.89
CA PRO A 55 -22.92 5.69 -7.09
C PRO A 55 -24.12 6.56 -6.71
N MET A 56 -25.35 6.11 -6.97
CA MET A 56 -26.55 6.91 -6.72
C MET A 56 -26.81 7.08 -5.22
N VAL A 57 -26.66 6.02 -4.42
CA VAL A 57 -26.79 6.10 -2.96
C VAL A 57 -25.75 7.06 -2.38
N SER A 58 -24.50 6.99 -2.85
CA SER A 58 -23.45 7.90 -2.40
C SER A 58 -23.72 9.36 -2.79
N PHE A 59 -24.28 9.58 -3.98
CA PHE A 59 -24.68 10.89 -4.48
C PHE A 59 -25.81 11.47 -3.64
N TYR A 60 -26.87 10.69 -3.37
CA TYR A 60 -27.98 11.14 -2.53
C TYR A 60 -27.50 11.52 -1.13
N ARG A 61 -26.59 10.73 -0.53
CA ARG A 61 -25.96 11.08 0.75
C ARG A 61 -25.20 12.40 0.70
N MET A 62 -24.51 12.69 -0.41
CA MET A 62 -23.78 13.95 -0.60
C MET A 62 -24.72 15.14 -0.81
N MET A 63 -25.77 14.95 -1.59
CA MET A 63 -26.81 15.95 -1.84
C MET A 63 -27.55 16.32 -0.55
N GLU A 64 -28.00 15.32 0.21
CA GLU A 64 -28.67 15.51 1.50
C GLU A 64 -27.76 16.18 2.54
N GLY A 65 -26.46 15.87 2.50
CA GLY A 65 -25.45 16.51 3.33
C GLY A 65 -25.14 17.96 2.97
N GLY A 66 -25.71 18.49 1.87
CA GLY A 66 -25.46 19.85 1.42
C GLY A 66 -24.06 20.10 0.88
N TYR A 67 -23.36 19.05 0.45
CA TYR A 67 -22.00 19.16 -0.11
C TYR A 67 -21.97 19.62 -1.57
N LEU A 68 -23.12 19.70 -2.24
CA LEU A 68 -23.24 19.97 -3.67
C LEU A 68 -23.91 21.32 -3.91
N ASP A 69 -23.16 22.31 -4.39
CA ASP A 69 -23.71 23.62 -4.77
C ASP A 69 -24.69 23.51 -5.96
N SER A 70 -24.43 22.59 -6.89
CA SER A 70 -25.28 22.36 -8.06
C SER A 70 -26.59 21.63 -7.75
N CYS A 71 -26.65 20.94 -6.60
CA CYS A 71 -27.79 20.12 -6.20
C CYS A 71 -28.09 20.37 -4.71
N PRO A 72 -28.84 21.44 -4.40
CA PRO A 72 -29.16 21.77 -3.01
C PRO A 72 -29.99 20.65 -2.36
N PRO A 73 -29.80 20.38 -1.06
CA PRO A 73 -30.59 19.39 -0.34
C PRO A 73 -32.07 19.78 -0.40
N LEU A 74 -32.98 18.81 -0.52
CA LEU A 74 -34.43 19.05 -0.55
C LEU A 74 -34.92 19.91 0.64
N LYS A 75 -34.24 19.85 1.79
CA LYS A 75 -34.52 20.69 2.98
C LYS A 75 -34.05 22.16 2.85
N ALA A 76 -33.06 22.46 2.02
CA ALA A 76 -32.56 23.83 1.80
C ALA A 76 -33.29 24.58 0.69
N ALA A 77 -34.24 23.94 -0.02
CA ALA A 77 -35.10 24.61 -1.00
C ALA A 77 -36.20 25.48 -0.38
N ALA A 78 -36.29 25.57 0.96
CA ALA A 78 -36.98 26.68 1.60
C ALA A 78 -36.18 27.97 1.33
N PRO A 79 -36.79 29.05 0.83
CA PRO A 79 -36.06 30.25 0.43
C PRO A 79 -35.33 30.83 1.64
N THR A 80 -34.02 30.64 1.70
CA THR A 80 -33.17 31.46 2.57
C THR A 80 -33.14 32.86 1.96
N PRO A 81 -33.45 33.91 2.74
CA PRO A 81 -33.44 35.27 2.22
C PRO A 81 -32.01 35.61 1.80
N LYS A 82 -31.84 35.96 0.53
CA LYS A 82 -30.60 36.53 0.01
C LYS A 82 -30.24 37.76 0.86
N LYS A 83 -29.05 37.76 1.45
CA LYS A 83 -28.44 38.97 2.01
C LYS A 83 -27.96 39.87 0.89
#